data_AF-A0A388NX51-F1
#
_entry.id   AF-A0A388NX51-F1
#
_cell.length_a   1.000
_cell.length_b   1.000
_cell.length_c   1.000
_cell.angle_alpha   90.00
_cell.angle_beta   90.00
_cell.angle_gamma   90.00
#
_symmetry.space_group_name_H-M   'P 1'
#
loop_
_entity.id
_entity.type
_entity.pdbx_description
1 polymer ?
#
loop_
_entity_poly.entity_id
_entity_poly.type
_entity_poly.pdbx_seq_one_letter_code
_entity_poly.pdbx_strand_id
1 'polypeptide(L)'
;MKDKLGFFESSYHIIGIIRDPKNPQAHGSVVNEFTENVDIMPTIAEAIDAPVPLQCDGLPLGEFLRGKTPERWRNGASYEFDWRHIYIDDNPSGAAKNWPHDGRLERQHLAVRRNRDCAYVQFGDGSWLAFDLASDPTWRTTIDDPAKVLPIAQEMLLWRSHHTDRTLTGMLLENGGVGRWPEGVAWRNQK
;
A
#
# COMPACT_ATOMS: atom_id res chain seq x y z
N MET A 1 -9.42 6.48 23.74
CA MET A 1 -8.91 5.34 22.96
C MET A 1 -7.38 5.47 22.97
N LYS A 2 -6.65 4.48 23.49
CA LYS A 2 -5.17 4.56 23.67
C LYS A 2 -4.38 3.90 22.52
N ASP A 3 -5.08 3.34 21.55
CA ASP A 3 -4.48 2.49 20.52
C ASP A 3 -4.73 3.05 19.11
N LYS A 4 -3.78 2.77 18.20
CA LYS A 4 -3.90 3.00 16.76
C LYS A 4 -4.63 1.81 16.15
N LEU A 5 -5.90 1.97 15.83
CA LEU A 5 -6.77 0.88 15.37
C LEU A 5 -7.76 1.38 14.31
N GLY A 6 -8.30 0.44 13.53
CA GLY A 6 -9.39 0.72 12.61
C GLY A 6 -8.94 1.50 11.38
N PHE A 7 -9.81 2.37 10.86
CA PHE A 7 -9.65 2.99 9.53
C PHE A 7 -9.42 4.51 9.56
N PHE A 8 -9.51 5.18 10.72
CA PHE A 8 -9.36 6.63 10.77
C PHE A 8 -7.92 7.05 10.48
N GLU A 9 -7.77 8.06 9.62
CA GLU A 9 -6.47 8.59 9.19
C GLU A 9 -5.57 9.02 10.35
N SER A 10 -6.12 9.49 11.47
CA SER A 10 -5.35 9.90 12.65
C SER A 10 -4.47 8.78 13.25
N SER A 11 -4.76 7.52 12.95
CA SER A 11 -3.92 6.38 13.33
C SER A 11 -2.70 6.17 12.41
N TYR A 12 -2.78 6.64 11.15
CA TYR A 12 -1.83 6.35 10.08
C TYR A 12 -1.05 7.57 9.58
N HIS A 13 -1.61 8.77 9.73
CA HIS A 13 -0.97 10.03 9.35
C HIS A 13 0.16 10.34 10.34
N ILE A 14 1.39 10.07 9.91
CA ILE A 14 2.62 10.28 10.66
C ILE A 14 3.51 11.31 9.96
N ILE A 15 4.41 11.91 10.73
CA ILE A 15 5.39 12.85 10.21
C ILE A 15 6.57 12.07 9.59
N GLY A 16 6.92 12.40 8.35
CA GLY A 16 8.14 11.96 7.69
C GLY A 16 9.08 13.13 7.46
N ILE A 17 10.31 13.06 7.99
CA ILE A 17 11.36 14.07 7.77
C ILE A 17 12.60 13.34 7.24
N ILE A 18 13.03 13.72 6.04
CA ILE A 18 14.23 13.18 5.40
C ILE A 18 15.17 14.34 5.08
N ARG A 19 16.44 14.21 5.46
CA ARG A 19 17.49 15.18 5.11
C ARG A 19 18.50 14.52 4.18
N ASP A 20 18.47 14.90 2.91
CA ASP A 20 19.46 14.47 1.93
C ASP A 20 20.58 15.52 1.80
N PRO A 21 21.81 15.25 2.30
CA PRO A 21 22.92 16.19 2.19
C PRO A 21 23.41 16.40 0.75
N LYS A 22 23.08 15.51 -0.20
CA LYS A 22 23.44 15.66 -1.61
C LYS A 22 22.59 16.74 -2.33
N ASN A 23 21.44 17.10 -1.75
CA ASN A 23 20.48 18.04 -2.35
C ASN A 23 20.12 19.21 -1.41
N PRO A 24 21.09 20.06 -1.02
CA PRO A 24 20.86 21.17 -0.10
C PRO A 24 19.84 22.21 -0.60
N GLN A 25 19.69 22.36 -1.92
CA GLN A 25 18.74 23.28 -2.53
C GLN A 25 17.28 22.96 -2.21
N ALA A 26 16.96 21.71 -1.85
CA ALA A 26 15.61 21.28 -1.49
C ALA A 26 15.36 21.31 0.03
N HIS A 27 16.35 21.68 0.85
CA HIS A 27 16.19 21.70 2.31
C HIS A 27 15.12 22.71 2.72
N GLY A 28 14.30 22.34 3.70
CA GLY A 28 13.17 23.16 4.16
C GLY A 28 11.91 23.09 3.27
N SER A 29 11.94 22.32 2.18
CA SER A 29 10.75 22.04 1.39
C SER A 29 9.72 21.20 2.15
N VAL A 30 8.45 21.34 1.76
CA VAL A 30 7.32 20.56 2.29
C VAL A 30 6.65 19.84 1.13
N VAL A 31 6.49 18.53 1.25
CA VAL A 31 5.78 17.68 0.29
C VAL A 31 4.34 17.51 0.77
N ASN A 32 3.37 17.85 -0.08
CA ASN A 32 1.93 17.73 0.23
C ASN A 32 1.27 16.55 -0.50
N GLU A 33 2.01 15.90 -1.38
CA GLU A 33 1.65 14.68 -2.08
C GLU A 33 1.59 13.49 -1.11
N PHE A 34 0.74 12.51 -1.44
CA PHE A 34 0.60 11.30 -0.63
C PHE A 34 1.87 10.44 -0.66
N THR A 35 2.51 10.29 0.49
CA THR A 35 3.60 9.33 0.72
C THR A 35 3.11 8.20 1.60
N GLU A 36 3.75 7.03 1.47
CA GLU A 36 3.43 5.84 2.24
C GLU A 36 4.71 5.28 2.89
N ASN A 37 4.58 4.57 4.02
CA ASN A 37 5.75 3.99 4.70
C ASN A 37 6.56 3.03 3.80
N VAL A 38 5.89 2.40 2.83
CA VAL A 38 6.53 1.53 1.84
C VAL A 38 7.50 2.26 0.91
N ASP A 39 7.46 3.60 0.86
CA ASP A 39 8.38 4.44 0.07
C ASP A 39 9.77 4.57 0.68
N ILE A 40 9.92 4.29 1.98
CA ILE A 40 11.19 4.48 2.69
C ILE A 40 12.27 3.53 2.18
N MET A 41 11.93 2.25 2.03
CA MET A 41 12.86 1.22 1.56
C MET A 41 13.43 1.55 0.16
N PRO A 42 12.61 1.77 -0.89
CA PRO A 42 13.12 2.10 -2.22
C PRO A 42 13.89 3.43 -2.23
N THR A 43 13.54 4.39 -1.36
CA THR A 43 14.30 5.64 -1.19
C THR A 43 15.69 5.39 -0.63
N ILE A 44 15.82 4.53 0.38
CA ILE A 44 17.13 4.16 0.96
C ILE A 44 17.98 3.44 -0.09
N ALA A 45 17.39 2.49 -0.83
CA ALA A 45 18.08 1.77 -1.89
C ALA A 45 18.64 2.73 -2.96
N GLU A 46 17.83 3.68 -3.45
CA GLU A 46 18.30 4.73 -4.38
C GLU A 46 19.43 5.57 -3.78
N ALA A 47 19.32 5.98 -2.50
CA ALA A 47 20.29 6.85 -1.87
C ALA A 47 21.70 6.24 -1.72
N ILE A 48 21.77 4.91 -1.59
CA ILE A 48 23.01 4.13 -1.45
C ILE A 48 23.45 3.45 -2.76
N ASP A 49 22.83 3.79 -3.89
CA ASP A 49 23.09 3.21 -5.21
C ASP A 49 22.90 1.67 -5.26
N ALA A 50 21.96 1.15 -4.46
CA ALA A 50 21.57 -0.26 -4.44
C ALA A 50 20.35 -0.51 -5.35
N PRO A 51 20.22 -1.71 -5.94
CA PRO A 51 19.01 -2.08 -6.67
C PRO A 51 17.81 -2.10 -5.71
N VAL A 52 16.68 -1.51 -6.13
CA VAL A 52 15.42 -1.59 -5.40
C VAL A 52 14.87 -3.02 -5.48
N PRO A 53 14.63 -3.71 -4.35
CA PRO A 53 14.09 -5.05 -4.36
C PRO A 53 12.69 -5.12 -4.96
N LEU A 54 12.42 -6.24 -5.63
CA LEU A 54 11.16 -6.45 -6.34
C LEU A 54 9.93 -6.47 -5.42
N GLN A 55 10.12 -6.85 -4.17
CA GLN A 55 9.07 -6.85 -3.14
C GLN A 55 8.61 -5.44 -2.72
N CYS A 56 9.32 -4.38 -3.12
CA CYS A 56 8.96 -3.02 -2.75
C CYS A 56 7.70 -2.56 -3.49
N ASP A 57 6.66 -2.27 -2.73
CA ASP A 57 5.42 -1.68 -3.25
C ASP A 57 5.49 -0.15 -3.36
N GLY A 58 6.34 0.48 -2.55
CA GLY A 58 6.55 1.93 -2.59
C GLY A 58 7.37 2.41 -3.77
N LEU A 59 7.44 3.74 -3.90
CA LEU A 59 8.22 4.45 -4.90
C LEU A 59 9.31 5.28 -4.22
N PRO A 60 10.51 5.40 -4.81
CA PRO A 60 11.54 6.26 -4.25
C PRO A 60 11.10 7.73 -4.17
N LEU A 61 11.43 8.40 -3.07
CA LEU A 61 11.15 9.81 -2.82
C LEU A 61 12.22 10.74 -3.42
N GLY A 62 13.19 10.20 -4.17
CA GLY A 62 14.35 10.94 -4.66
C GLY A 62 14.02 12.20 -5.45
N GLU A 63 12.98 12.19 -6.28
CA GLU A 63 12.55 13.39 -7.02
C GLU A 63 12.13 14.53 -6.06
N PHE A 64 11.36 14.22 -5.01
CA PHE A 64 11.03 15.22 -4.00
C PHE A 64 12.26 15.73 -3.25
N LEU A 65 13.20 14.84 -2.91
CA LEU A 65 14.47 15.21 -2.26
C LEU A 65 15.35 16.11 -3.16
N ARG A 66 15.16 16.05 -4.48
CA ARG A 66 15.78 16.95 -5.46
C ARG A 66 14.99 18.25 -5.69
N GLY A 67 13.86 18.44 -5.01
CA GLY A 67 12.96 19.58 -5.20
C GLY A 67 12.12 19.50 -6.47
N LYS A 68 11.86 18.29 -6.98
CA LYS A 68 11.12 18.04 -8.22
C LYS A 68 9.79 17.33 -7.94
N THR A 69 8.88 17.43 -8.90
CA THR A 69 7.64 16.64 -8.93
C THR A 69 7.86 15.37 -9.75
N PRO A 70 7.61 14.17 -9.20
CA PRO A 70 7.68 12.93 -9.98
C PRO A 70 6.70 12.94 -11.16
N GLU A 71 7.12 12.43 -12.33
CA GLU A 71 6.26 12.31 -13.51
C GLU A 71 5.03 11.42 -13.25
N ARG A 72 5.23 10.34 -12.49
CA ARG A 72 4.17 9.44 -12.04
C ARG A 72 4.19 9.35 -10.52
N TRP A 73 3.10 9.78 -9.89
CA TRP A 73 2.90 9.66 -8.46
C TRP A 73 1.47 9.21 -8.12
N ARG A 74 1.28 8.69 -6.91
CA ARG A 74 -0.05 8.28 -6.45
C ARG A 74 -0.92 9.49 -6.13
N ASN A 75 -2.22 9.37 -6.38
CA ASN A 75 -3.23 10.40 -6.08
C ASN A 75 -3.91 10.22 -4.71
N GLY A 76 -3.51 9.21 -3.94
CA GLY A 76 -4.10 8.83 -2.67
C GLY A 76 -3.21 7.85 -1.92
N ALA A 77 -3.45 7.73 -0.62
CA ALA A 77 -2.79 6.77 0.25
C ALA A 77 -3.64 5.51 0.44
N SER A 78 -2.96 4.39 0.66
CA SER A 78 -3.56 3.11 0.97
C SER A 78 -2.91 2.51 2.22
N TYR A 79 -3.73 1.88 3.06
CA TYR A 79 -3.28 1.17 4.25
C TYR A 79 -4.26 0.08 4.65
N GLU A 80 -3.78 -0.91 5.38
CA GLU A 80 -4.54 -2.08 5.80
C GLU A 80 -4.44 -2.26 7.32
N PHE A 81 -5.46 -2.88 7.89
CA PHE A 81 -5.50 -3.23 9.31
C PHE A 81 -6.10 -4.61 9.48
N ASP A 82 -5.44 -5.44 10.27
CA ASP A 82 -5.84 -6.82 10.53
C ASP A 82 -5.96 -7.05 12.04
N TRP A 83 -7.10 -7.59 12.47
CA TRP A 83 -7.36 -7.90 13.87
C TRP A 83 -7.63 -9.40 14.09
N ARG A 84 -7.15 -10.26 13.19
CA ARG A 84 -7.24 -11.73 13.30
C ARG A 84 -6.68 -12.23 14.63
N HIS A 85 -5.68 -11.54 15.19
CA HIS A 85 -5.07 -11.91 16.47
C HIS A 85 -6.07 -12.05 17.62
N ILE A 86 -7.23 -11.37 17.55
CA ILE A 86 -8.32 -11.48 18.55
C ILE A 86 -9.03 -12.85 18.47
N TYR A 87 -9.02 -13.47 17.29
CA TYR A 87 -9.75 -14.71 16.98
C TYR A 87 -8.84 -15.94 16.84
N ILE A 88 -7.52 -15.75 16.88
CA ILE A 88 -6.56 -16.86 16.83
C ILE A 88 -6.43 -17.43 18.24
N ASP A 89 -6.81 -18.70 18.39
CA ASP A 89 -6.68 -19.46 19.64
C ASP A 89 -6.18 -20.88 19.36
N ASP A 90 -5.89 -21.61 20.45
CA ASP A 90 -5.40 -23.00 20.40
C ASP A 90 -6.50 -24.06 20.35
N ASN A 91 -7.77 -23.67 20.22
CA ASN A 91 -8.89 -24.61 20.19
C ASN A 91 -8.77 -25.54 18.96
N PRO A 92 -8.82 -26.88 19.13
CA PRO A 92 -8.84 -27.80 18.00
C PRO A 92 -9.98 -27.53 17.00
N SER A 93 -11.10 -26.94 17.46
CA SER A 93 -12.24 -26.49 16.65
C SER A 93 -12.18 -24.99 16.30
N GLY A 94 -11.09 -24.30 16.62
CA GLY A 94 -10.86 -22.88 16.34
C GLY A 94 -10.52 -22.63 14.87
N ALA A 95 -10.77 -21.40 14.39
CA ALA A 95 -10.63 -21.06 12.97
C ALA A 95 -9.19 -21.24 12.45
N ALA A 96 -8.19 -21.01 13.31
CA ALA A 96 -6.77 -21.19 12.95
C ALA A 96 -6.40 -22.64 12.60
N LYS A 97 -7.09 -23.65 13.15
CA LYS A 97 -6.79 -25.07 12.94
C LYS A 97 -7.73 -25.76 11.94
N ASN A 98 -8.77 -25.07 11.46
CA ASN A 98 -9.84 -25.65 10.62
C ASN A 98 -9.97 -25.01 9.23
N TRP A 99 -8.95 -24.30 8.75
CA TRP A 99 -8.85 -23.90 7.35
C TRP A 99 -8.76 -25.14 6.42
N PRO A 100 -9.47 -25.18 5.27
CA PRO A 100 -10.25 -24.12 4.63
C PRO A 100 -11.75 -24.12 4.96
N HIS A 101 -12.23 -25.01 5.84
CA HIS A 101 -13.65 -25.12 6.17
C HIS A 101 -14.15 -23.95 7.04
N ASP A 102 -13.26 -23.34 7.82
CA ASP A 102 -13.52 -22.15 8.61
C ASP A 102 -12.69 -20.96 8.11
N GLY A 103 -13.31 -20.12 7.28
CA GLY A 103 -12.69 -18.92 6.71
C GLY A 103 -12.94 -17.63 7.51
N ARG A 104 -13.22 -17.73 8.82
CA ARG A 104 -13.55 -16.55 9.63
C ARG A 104 -12.38 -15.58 9.80
N LEU A 105 -11.14 -16.09 9.84
CA LEU A 105 -9.95 -15.26 10.02
C LEU A 105 -9.69 -14.37 8.80
N GLU A 106 -9.93 -14.88 7.61
CA GLU A 106 -9.76 -14.16 6.33
C GLU A 106 -10.72 -12.97 6.19
N ARG A 107 -11.70 -12.84 7.09
CA ARG A 107 -12.64 -11.72 7.13
C ARG A 107 -12.27 -10.63 8.14
N GLN A 108 -11.25 -10.85 8.99
CA GLN A 108 -10.89 -9.96 10.11
C GLN A 108 -9.83 -8.92 9.72
N HIS A 109 -10.06 -8.26 8.60
CA HIS A 109 -9.21 -7.20 8.12
C HIS A 109 -10.02 -6.13 7.40
N LEU A 110 -9.41 -4.97 7.21
CA LEU A 110 -9.90 -3.91 6.34
C LEU A 110 -8.77 -3.35 5.49
N ALA A 111 -9.14 -2.73 4.39
CA ALA A 111 -8.27 -1.85 3.63
C ALA A 111 -8.92 -0.50 3.41
N VAL A 112 -8.09 0.53 3.39
CA VAL A 112 -8.50 1.91 3.19
C VAL A 112 -7.83 2.44 1.95
N ARG A 113 -8.62 3.14 1.12
CA ARG A 113 -8.14 4.01 0.05
C ARG A 113 -8.61 5.43 0.38
N ARG A 114 -7.67 6.37 0.52
CA ARG A 114 -7.96 7.77 0.82
C ARG A 114 -7.30 8.67 -0.22
N ASN A 115 -8.10 9.50 -0.88
CA ASN A 115 -7.61 10.57 -1.74
C ASN A 115 -7.98 11.94 -1.12
N ARG A 116 -7.87 13.03 -1.90
CA ARG A 116 -8.16 14.38 -1.39
C ARG A 116 -9.62 14.57 -1.01
N ASP A 117 -10.54 13.93 -1.73
CA ASP A 117 -11.97 14.23 -1.67
C ASP A 117 -12.77 13.15 -0.92
N CYS A 118 -12.29 11.90 -0.93
CA CYS A 118 -13.00 10.75 -0.40
C CYS A 118 -12.07 9.78 0.35
N ALA A 119 -12.65 9.05 1.30
CA ALA A 119 -12.07 7.80 1.82
C ALA A 119 -13.04 6.64 1.62
N TYR A 120 -12.51 5.47 1.27
CA TYR A 120 -13.24 4.22 1.13
C TYR A 120 -12.59 3.14 1.99
N VAL A 121 -13.41 2.42 2.76
CA VAL A 121 -13.01 1.33 3.64
C VAL A 121 -13.72 0.06 3.17
N GLN A 122 -12.96 -0.96 2.80
CA GLN A 122 -13.49 -2.29 2.48
C GLN A 122 -13.15 -3.24 3.62
N PHE A 123 -14.15 -3.90 4.19
CA PHE A 123 -13.98 -4.95 5.19
C PHE A 123 -13.92 -6.33 4.53
N GLY A 124 -13.18 -7.26 5.13
CA GLY A 124 -13.01 -8.63 4.64
C GLY A 124 -14.30 -9.47 4.63
N ASP A 125 -15.34 -9.03 5.35
CA ASP A 125 -16.67 -9.65 5.31
C ASP A 125 -17.55 -9.17 4.14
N GLY A 126 -17.06 -8.21 3.34
CA GLY A 126 -17.75 -7.62 2.20
C GLY A 126 -18.49 -6.31 2.50
N SER A 127 -18.65 -5.94 3.77
CA SER A 127 -19.18 -4.62 4.13
C SER A 127 -18.20 -3.50 3.78
N TRP A 128 -18.68 -2.27 3.69
CA TRP A 128 -17.88 -1.11 3.31
C TRP A 128 -18.40 0.18 3.94
N LEU A 129 -17.53 1.19 4.00
CA LEU A 129 -17.86 2.56 4.37
C LEU A 129 -17.20 3.53 3.38
N ALA A 130 -17.84 4.65 3.08
CA ALA A 130 -17.26 5.74 2.32
C ALA A 130 -17.52 7.07 3.02
N PHE A 131 -16.57 8.02 2.93
CA PHE A 131 -16.62 9.30 3.62
C PHE A 131 -16.30 10.46 2.67
N ASP A 132 -17.02 11.57 2.83
CA ASP A 132 -16.80 12.82 2.09
C ASP A 132 -15.79 13.69 2.83
N LEU A 133 -14.53 13.66 2.39
CA LEU A 133 -13.45 14.43 2.98
C LEU A 133 -13.37 15.85 2.45
N ALA A 134 -13.95 16.12 1.28
CA ALA A 134 -14.01 17.45 0.71
C ALA A 134 -14.95 18.37 1.51
N SER A 135 -16.10 17.84 1.93
CA SER A 135 -17.04 18.59 2.78
C SER A 135 -16.79 18.40 4.28
N ASP A 136 -16.28 17.24 4.71
CA ASP A 136 -15.99 16.93 6.10
C ASP A 136 -14.67 16.15 6.29
N PRO A 137 -13.55 16.86 6.54
CA PRO A 137 -12.26 16.21 6.74
C PRO A 137 -12.18 15.41 8.05
N THR A 138 -13.24 15.40 8.87
CA THR A 138 -13.27 14.70 10.15
C THR A 138 -13.82 13.27 10.07
N TRP A 139 -14.18 12.80 8.86
CA TRP A 139 -14.68 11.45 8.59
C TRP A 139 -16.00 11.14 9.30
N ARG A 140 -16.89 12.13 9.49
CA ARG A 140 -18.21 11.93 10.12
C ARG A 140 -19.35 11.92 9.10
N THR A 141 -19.13 12.46 7.91
CA THR A 141 -20.09 12.46 6.80
C THR A 141 -19.87 11.25 5.91
N THR A 142 -20.81 10.30 5.95
CA THR A 142 -20.79 9.11 5.08
C THR A 142 -21.35 9.40 3.69
N ILE A 143 -20.87 8.64 2.70
CA ILE A 143 -21.37 8.68 1.32
C ILE A 143 -22.06 7.35 1.01
N ASP A 144 -23.34 7.42 0.64
CA ASP A 144 -24.11 6.25 0.17
C ASP A 144 -24.48 6.33 -1.32
N ASP A 145 -24.19 7.46 -1.99
CA ASP A 145 -24.43 7.65 -3.41
C ASP A 145 -23.48 6.79 -4.27
N PRO A 146 -23.99 5.77 -5.01
CA PRO A 146 -23.14 4.90 -5.81
C PRO A 146 -22.30 5.63 -6.86
N ALA A 147 -22.77 6.77 -7.37
CA ALA A 147 -22.02 7.56 -8.35
C ALA A 147 -20.73 8.16 -7.75
N LYS A 148 -20.70 8.38 -6.44
CA LYS A 148 -19.53 8.85 -5.69
C LYS A 148 -18.69 7.71 -5.12
N VAL A 149 -19.31 6.61 -4.70
CA VAL A 149 -18.61 5.46 -4.09
C VAL A 149 -17.88 4.62 -5.14
N LEU A 150 -18.49 4.38 -6.30
CA LEU A 150 -17.93 3.47 -7.31
C LEU A 150 -16.52 3.89 -7.79
N PRO A 151 -16.22 5.18 -8.08
CA PRO A 151 -14.88 5.58 -8.51
C PRO A 151 -13.79 5.26 -7.48
N ILE A 152 -14.00 5.57 -6.19
CA ILE A 152 -13.00 5.33 -5.15
C ILE A 152 -12.85 3.83 -4.82
N ALA A 153 -13.94 3.06 -4.92
CA ALA A 153 -13.88 1.61 -4.83
C ALA A 153 -13.06 1.00 -5.98
N GLN A 154 -13.25 1.49 -7.21
CA GLN A 154 -12.45 1.09 -8.37
C GLN A 154 -10.98 1.49 -8.24
N GLU A 155 -10.67 2.66 -7.66
CA GLU A 155 -9.28 3.03 -7.32
C GLU A 155 -8.64 2.01 -6.37
N MET A 156 -9.37 1.54 -5.35
CA MET A 156 -8.87 0.49 -4.44
C MET A 156 -8.65 -0.84 -5.18
N LEU A 157 -9.56 -1.23 -6.08
CA LEU A 157 -9.40 -2.45 -6.88
C LEU A 157 -8.17 -2.37 -7.79
N LEU A 158 -7.94 -1.23 -8.44
CA LEU A 158 -6.75 -0.99 -9.24
C LEU A 158 -5.48 -1.02 -8.39
N TRP A 159 -5.51 -0.37 -7.22
CA TRP A 159 -4.41 -0.43 -6.27
C TRP A 159 -4.08 -1.88 -5.89
N ARG A 160 -5.05 -2.69 -5.47
CA ARG A 160 -4.80 -4.10 -5.14
C ARG A 160 -4.25 -4.89 -6.34
N SER A 161 -4.80 -4.68 -7.53
CA SER A 161 -4.35 -5.34 -8.77
C SER A 161 -2.88 -5.04 -9.08
N HIS A 162 -2.46 -3.77 -8.94
CA HIS A 162 -1.10 -3.33 -9.22
C HIS A 162 -0.05 -3.77 -8.20
N HIS A 163 -0.47 -4.19 -7.00
CA HIS A 163 0.41 -4.65 -5.92
C HIS A 163 0.31 -6.16 -5.67
N THR A 164 -0.15 -6.92 -6.67
CA THR A 164 -0.03 -8.38 -6.67
C THR A 164 1.44 -8.80 -6.74
N ASP A 165 1.77 -10.01 -6.26
CA ASP A 165 3.15 -10.51 -6.26
C ASP A 165 3.77 -10.48 -7.67
N ARG A 166 4.94 -9.85 -7.77
CA ARG A 166 5.67 -9.61 -9.03
C ARG A 166 6.81 -10.59 -9.27
N THR A 167 7.01 -11.57 -8.39
CA THR A 167 8.16 -12.51 -8.40
C THR A 167 8.40 -13.13 -9.77
N LEU A 168 7.35 -13.58 -10.46
CA LEU A 168 7.46 -14.24 -11.77
C LEU A 168 6.85 -13.45 -12.93
N THR A 169 6.15 -12.35 -12.66
CA THR A 169 5.38 -11.63 -13.69
C THR A 169 6.23 -10.82 -14.67
N GLY A 170 7.53 -10.65 -14.37
CA GLY A 170 8.49 -9.96 -15.24
C GLY A 170 9.19 -10.88 -16.25
N MET A 171 8.91 -12.19 -16.24
CA MET A 171 9.53 -13.18 -17.13
C MET A 171 8.54 -13.69 -18.17
N LEU A 172 8.94 -13.71 -19.44
CA LEU A 172 8.21 -14.32 -20.54
C LEU A 172 8.93 -15.58 -21.01
N LEU A 173 8.22 -16.71 -21.09
CA LEU A 173 8.75 -17.99 -21.57
C LEU A 173 8.66 -18.10 -23.10
N GLU A 174 9.49 -17.32 -23.80
CA GLU A 174 9.58 -17.32 -25.25
C GLU A 174 11.05 -17.37 -25.69
N ASN A 175 11.39 -18.19 -26.69
CA ASN A 175 12.75 -18.32 -27.25
C ASN A 175 13.86 -18.51 -26.21
N GLY A 176 13.59 -19.27 -25.14
CA GLY A 176 14.53 -19.50 -24.06
C GLY A 176 14.48 -18.48 -22.91
N GLY A 177 13.56 -17.50 -22.94
CA GLY A 177 13.22 -16.63 -21.82
C GLY A 177 13.60 -15.15 -22.04
N VAL A 178 12.62 -14.26 -21.90
CA VAL A 178 12.74 -12.81 -22.09
C VAL A 178 12.34 -12.08 -20.80
N GLY A 179 12.98 -10.94 -20.52
CA GLY A 179 12.62 -10.06 -19.39
C GLY A 179 13.43 -10.29 -18.11
N ARG A 180 12.80 -10.06 -16.96
CA ARG A 180 13.42 -10.21 -15.64
C ARG A 180 13.36 -11.66 -15.20
N TRP A 181 14.51 -12.32 -15.20
CA TRP A 181 14.66 -13.67 -14.70
C TRP A 181 14.57 -13.72 -13.16
N PRO A 182 13.97 -14.78 -12.59
CA PRO A 182 14.03 -15.03 -11.15
C PRO A 182 15.47 -15.20 -10.66
N GLU A 183 15.70 -14.95 -9.38
CA GLU A 183 16.99 -15.25 -8.74
C GLU A 183 17.22 -16.78 -8.68
N GLY A 184 18.48 -17.20 -8.61
CA GLY A 184 18.84 -18.62 -8.45
C GLY A 184 18.75 -19.50 -9.71
N VAL A 185 18.55 -18.92 -10.90
CA VAL A 185 18.54 -19.67 -12.17
C VAL A 185 19.97 -19.99 -12.63
N ALA A 186 20.58 -21.02 -12.05
CA ALA A 186 21.99 -21.36 -12.21
C ALA A 186 22.42 -21.70 -13.65
N TRP A 187 21.53 -22.32 -14.44
CA TRP A 187 21.84 -22.75 -15.80
C TRP A 187 21.87 -21.61 -16.82
N ARG A 188 21.31 -20.42 -16.50
CA ARG A 188 21.27 -19.28 -17.42
C ARG A 188 22.67 -18.76 -17.78
N ASN A 189 23.58 -18.76 -16.79
CA ASN A 189 24.93 -18.22 -16.95
C ASN A 189 25.96 -19.30 -17.33
N GLN A 190 25.52 -20.54 -17.53
CA GLN A 190 26.37 -21.63 -18.01
C GLN A 190 26.40 -21.55 -19.55
N LYS A 191 27.50 -20.99 -20.08
CA LYS A 191 27.88 -21.17 -21.49
C LYS A 191 28.60 -22.49 -21.67
#